data_AF-A0A2E1U7V4-F1
#
_entry.id   AF-A0A2E1U7V4-F1
#
_cell.length_a   1.000
_cell.length_b   1.000
_cell.length_c   1.000
_cell.angle_alpha   90.00
_cell.angle_beta   90.00
_cell.angle_gamma   90.00
#
_symmetry.space_group_name_H-M   'P 1'
#
loop_
_entity.id
_entity.type
_entity.pdbx_description
1 polymer ?
#
loop_
_entity_poly.entity_id
_entity_poly.type
_entity_poly.pdbx_seq_one_letter_code
_entity_poly.pdbx_strand_id
1 'polypeptide(L)'
;MIPPPDGLPPVLHADERLLVFDKPSGLLSVPGIGPEKADCLVARAEAEYPGARIVHRLDRDTSGVIVLARDPEAHRKLSVAFQERQTSKRYLALVSRVPEAASGVIDFPMRKDMCRPPRQVIDWRAGRAATTRWALLEAGDDAALLSLEPVTGRTHQLRLHL
;
A
#
# COMPACT_ATOMS: atom_id res chain seq x y z
N MET A 1 -2.09 -2.48 19.64
CA MET A 1 -2.36 -1.99 18.27
C MET A 1 -3.16 -0.71 18.42
N ILE A 2 -2.73 0.38 17.80
CA ILE A 2 -3.42 1.68 17.91
C ILE A 2 -4.67 1.59 17.02
N PRO A 3 -5.88 1.83 17.56
CA PRO A 3 -7.08 1.89 16.73
C PRO A 3 -6.96 3.06 15.73
N PRO A 4 -7.51 2.93 14.51
CA PRO A 4 -7.51 4.06 13.59
C PRO A 4 -8.32 5.21 14.20
N PRO A 5 -7.94 6.48 13.94
CA PRO A 5 -8.77 7.64 14.30
C PRO A 5 -10.20 7.48 13.80
N ASP A 6 -11.16 8.04 14.52
CA ASP A 6 -12.57 8.06 14.10
C ASP A 6 -12.77 9.01 12.89
N GLY A 7 -13.86 8.78 12.15
CA GLY A 7 -14.26 9.66 11.05
C GLY A 7 -13.44 9.49 9.76
N LEU A 8 -13.65 10.40 8.82
CA LEU A 8 -12.98 10.35 7.53
C LEU A 8 -11.51 10.78 7.67
N PRO A 9 -10.55 10.03 7.09
CA PRO A 9 -9.15 10.46 7.07
C PRO A 9 -8.94 11.81 6.37
N PRO A 10 -7.81 12.51 6.62
CA PRO A 10 -7.50 13.77 5.96
C PRO A 10 -7.60 13.65 4.44
N VAL A 11 -8.37 14.55 3.82
CA VAL A 11 -8.49 14.67 2.36
C VAL A 11 -7.34 15.53 1.86
N LEU A 12 -6.47 14.94 1.04
CA LEU A 12 -5.37 15.62 0.37
C LEU A 12 -5.83 16.27 -0.94
N HIS A 13 -6.82 15.69 -1.60
CA HIS A 13 -7.39 16.20 -2.85
C HIS A 13 -8.80 15.65 -3.07
N ALA A 14 -9.71 16.48 -3.57
CA ALA A 14 -11.05 16.08 -3.98
C ALA A 14 -11.52 16.93 -5.16
N ASP A 15 -11.80 16.30 -6.30
CA ASP A 15 -12.43 16.92 -7.47
C ASP A 15 -13.57 16.04 -7.99
N GLU A 16 -14.14 16.30 -9.16
CA GLU A 16 -15.26 15.51 -9.70
C GLU A 16 -14.93 14.02 -9.98
N ARG A 17 -13.65 13.69 -10.15
CA ARG A 17 -13.18 12.39 -10.64
C ARG A 17 -12.34 11.63 -9.60
N LEU A 18 -11.59 12.35 -8.76
CA LEU A 18 -10.58 11.81 -7.85
C LEU A 18 -10.86 12.21 -6.40
N LEU A 19 -10.60 11.27 -5.49
CA LEU A 19 -10.46 11.51 -4.05
C LEU A 19 -9.13 10.95 -3.60
N VAL A 20 -8.34 11.77 -2.88
CA VAL A 20 -7.05 11.37 -2.35
C VAL A 20 -7.05 11.60 -0.85
N PHE A 21 -6.68 10.57 -0.11
CA PHE A 21 -6.62 10.59 1.35
C PHE A 21 -5.21 10.36 1.86
N ASP A 22 -4.90 10.92 3.02
CA ASP A 22 -3.82 10.44 3.87
C ASP A 22 -4.38 9.37 4.83
N LYS A 23 -4.24 8.09 4.45
CA LYS A 23 -4.79 6.99 5.24
C LYS A 23 -3.96 6.81 6.52
N PRO A 24 -4.56 6.78 7.72
CA PRO A 24 -3.83 6.47 8.94
C PRO A 24 -3.42 4.98 8.97
N SER A 25 -2.39 4.68 9.76
CA SER A 25 -2.08 3.30 10.14
C SER A 25 -3.22 2.73 11.01
N GLY A 26 -3.46 1.43 10.91
CA GLY A 26 -4.52 0.74 11.65
C GLY A 26 -5.87 0.66 10.91
N LEU A 27 -6.10 1.51 9.91
CA LEU A 27 -7.33 1.52 9.09
C LEU A 27 -7.17 0.62 7.85
N LEU A 28 -8.13 -0.28 7.63
CA LEU A 28 -8.20 -1.09 6.42
C LEU A 28 -8.51 -0.22 5.19
N SER A 29 -7.94 -0.54 4.02
CA SER A 29 -8.33 0.15 2.77
C SER A 29 -9.70 -0.29 2.26
N VAL A 30 -10.03 -1.57 2.44
CA VAL A 30 -11.28 -2.22 2.01
C VAL A 30 -11.81 -3.11 3.14
N PRO A 31 -13.10 -3.50 3.15
CA PRO A 31 -13.65 -4.35 4.20
C PRO A 31 -12.86 -5.66 4.31
N GLY A 32 -12.59 -6.07 5.54
CA GLY A 32 -12.02 -7.38 5.84
C GLY A 32 -13.07 -8.48 5.83
N ILE A 33 -12.64 -9.71 6.14
CA ILE A 33 -13.54 -10.83 6.35
C ILE A 33 -14.14 -10.73 7.77
N GLY A 34 -15.47 -10.69 7.83
CA GLY A 34 -16.25 -10.61 9.07
C GLY A 34 -16.80 -9.21 9.35
N PRO A 35 -17.96 -9.09 10.03
CA PRO A 35 -18.60 -7.81 10.32
C PRO A 35 -17.72 -6.89 11.21
N GLU A 36 -16.90 -7.47 12.07
CA GLU A 36 -15.95 -6.74 12.92
C GLU A 36 -14.81 -6.07 12.14
N LYS A 37 -14.68 -6.36 10.85
CA LYS A 37 -13.70 -5.74 9.94
C LYS A 37 -14.37 -4.98 8.79
N ALA A 38 -15.64 -4.61 8.96
CA ALA A 38 -16.37 -3.81 7.96
C ALA A 38 -15.84 -2.38 7.87
N ASP A 39 -15.37 -1.83 9.00
CA ASP A 39 -14.81 -0.49 9.05
C ASP A 39 -13.49 -0.39 8.26
N CYS A 40 -13.49 0.50 7.26
CA CYS A 40 -12.40 0.71 6.33
C CYS A 40 -12.53 2.05 5.61
N LEU A 41 -11.46 2.50 4.97
CA LEU A 41 -11.42 3.75 4.23
C LEU A 41 -12.53 3.85 3.19
N VAL A 42 -12.71 2.85 2.32
CA VAL A 42 -13.71 2.95 1.24
C VAL A 42 -15.14 3.07 1.78
N ALA A 43 -15.47 2.38 2.87
CA ALA A 43 -16.79 2.49 3.49
C ALA A 43 -17.02 3.87 4.12
N ARG A 44 -16.01 4.42 4.80
CA ARG A 44 -16.06 5.78 5.36
C ARG A 44 -16.15 6.84 4.25
N ALA A 45 -15.39 6.65 3.16
CA ALA A 45 -15.42 7.55 2.01
C ALA A 45 -16.75 7.50 1.27
N GLU A 46 -17.35 6.32 1.07
CA GLU A 46 -18.65 6.17 0.40
C GLU A 46 -19.78 6.87 1.15
N ALA A 47 -19.72 6.91 2.49
CA ALA A 47 -20.71 7.59 3.32
C ALA A 47 -20.72 9.12 3.11
N GLU A 48 -19.55 9.72 2.86
CA GLU A 48 -19.38 11.16 2.64
C GLU A 48 -19.39 11.54 1.14
N TYR A 49 -18.90 10.62 0.29
CA TYR A 49 -18.77 10.78 -1.15
C TYR A 49 -19.37 9.56 -1.86
N PRO A 50 -20.70 9.54 -2.08
CA PRO A 50 -21.36 8.43 -2.76
C PRO A 50 -20.72 8.13 -4.13
N GLY A 51 -20.46 6.84 -4.39
CA GLY A 51 -19.77 6.39 -5.61
C GLY A 51 -18.24 6.37 -5.52
N ALA A 52 -17.65 6.59 -4.34
CA ALA A 52 -16.23 6.40 -4.09
C ALA A 52 -15.82 4.93 -4.28
N ARG A 53 -14.87 4.69 -5.18
CA ARG A 53 -14.44 3.34 -5.57
C ARG A 53 -12.94 3.17 -5.36
N ILE A 54 -12.58 2.06 -4.75
CA ILE A 54 -11.18 1.67 -4.53
C ILE A 54 -10.52 1.27 -5.86
N VAL A 55 -9.31 1.76 -6.14
CA VAL A 55 -8.52 1.37 -7.34
C VAL A 55 -7.20 0.68 -6.99
N HIS A 56 -6.70 0.92 -5.77
CA HIS A 56 -5.53 0.25 -5.20
C HIS A 56 -5.65 0.22 -3.67
N ARG A 57 -4.77 -0.52 -2.99
CA ARG A 57 -4.86 -0.72 -1.53
C ARG A 57 -3.51 -0.51 -0.86
N LEU A 58 -3.57 0.06 0.34
CA LEU A 58 -2.51 -0.01 1.33
C LEU A 58 -2.83 -1.10 2.36
N ASP A 59 -1.81 -1.68 2.95
CA ASP A 59 -1.98 -2.59 4.10
C ASP A 59 -2.58 -1.83 5.28
N ARG A 60 -3.23 -2.55 6.20
CA ARG A 60 -3.87 -1.98 7.39
C ARG A 60 -2.93 -1.04 8.14
N ASP A 61 -1.72 -1.51 8.40
CA ASP A 61 -0.75 -0.80 9.24
C ASP A 61 0.15 0.16 8.45
N THR A 62 -0.01 0.22 7.12
CA THR A 62 0.67 1.20 6.27
C THR A 62 -0.14 2.49 6.23
N SER A 63 0.46 3.61 6.59
CA SER A 63 -0.14 4.94 6.41
C SER A 63 0.22 5.56 5.05
N GLY A 64 -0.42 6.68 4.71
CA GLY A 64 -0.03 7.54 3.61
C GLY A 64 -1.06 7.62 2.47
N VAL A 65 -0.57 8.11 1.34
CA VAL A 65 -1.38 8.51 0.19
C VAL A 65 -2.11 7.33 -0.44
N ILE A 66 -3.42 7.45 -0.58
CA ILE A 66 -4.27 6.51 -1.31
C ILE A 66 -5.28 7.28 -2.15
N VAL A 67 -5.55 6.78 -3.36
CA VAL A 67 -6.45 7.41 -4.33
C VAL A 67 -7.66 6.50 -4.56
N LEU A 68 -8.84 7.10 -4.56
CA LEU A 68 -10.12 6.52 -4.92
C LEU A 68 -10.66 7.26 -6.16
N ALA A 69 -11.47 6.56 -6.95
CA ALA A 69 -12.24 7.15 -8.03
C ALA A 69 -13.61 7.60 -7.52
N ARG A 70 -14.16 8.69 -8.05
CA ARG A 70 -15.52 9.14 -7.73
C ARG A 70 -16.59 8.65 -8.69
N ASP A 71 -16.19 8.18 -9.86
CA ASP A 71 -17.10 7.70 -10.89
C ASP A 71 -16.55 6.46 -11.63
N PRO A 72 -17.40 5.73 -12.38
CA PRO A 72 -16.98 4.51 -13.08
C PRO A 72 -15.90 4.72 -14.15
N GLU A 73 -15.91 5.87 -14.83
CA GLU A 73 -14.94 6.21 -15.87
C GLU A 73 -13.56 6.46 -15.25
N ALA A 74 -13.51 7.26 -14.19
CA ALA A 74 -12.29 7.50 -13.41
C ALA A 74 -11.74 6.19 -12.83
N HIS A 75 -12.62 5.34 -12.29
CA HIS A 75 -12.25 4.02 -11.79
C HIS A 75 -11.56 3.18 -12.87
N ARG A 76 -12.18 3.06 -14.05
CA ARG A 76 -11.61 2.32 -15.18
C ARG A 76 -10.24 2.87 -15.60
N LYS A 77 -10.11 4.19 -15.77
CA LYS A 77 -8.85 4.83 -16.18
C LYS A 77 -7.74 4.60 -15.16
N LEU A 78 -8.04 4.77 -13.88
CA LEU A 78 -7.08 4.52 -12.80
C LEU A 78 -6.70 3.04 -12.70
N SER A 79 -7.66 2.11 -12.78
CA SER A 79 -7.37 0.67 -12.77
C SER A 79 -6.39 0.29 -13.89
N VAL A 80 -6.59 0.82 -15.11
CA VAL A 80 -5.67 0.62 -16.22
C VAL A 80 -4.30 1.24 -15.91
N ALA A 81 -4.24 2.47 -15.41
CA ALA A 81 -2.97 3.12 -15.05
C ALA A 81 -2.17 2.33 -14.01
N PHE A 82 -2.83 1.75 -12.99
CA PHE A 82 -2.18 0.87 -12.01
C PHE A 82 -1.75 -0.47 -12.62
N GLN A 83 -2.58 -1.08 -13.47
CA GLN A 83 -2.28 -2.35 -14.13
C GLN A 83 -1.06 -2.21 -15.08
N GLU A 84 -1.06 -1.16 -15.90
CA GLU A 84 -0.01 -0.85 -16.87
C GLU A 84 1.18 -0.12 -16.23
N ARG A 85 1.20 0.02 -14.89
CA ARG A 85 2.31 0.61 -14.10
C ARG A 85 2.68 2.02 -14.54
N GLN A 86 1.69 2.79 -14.96
CA GLN A 86 1.83 4.21 -15.30
C GLN A 86 1.83 5.11 -14.06
N THR A 87 1.65 4.53 -12.87
CA THR A 87 1.71 5.23 -11.58
C THR A 87 3.09 5.08 -10.94
N SER A 88 3.60 6.18 -10.39
CA SER A 88 4.79 6.17 -9.51
C SER A 88 4.35 6.13 -8.06
N LYS A 89 5.03 5.31 -7.25
CA LYS A 89 4.78 5.17 -5.82
C LYS A 89 6.10 5.20 -5.08
N ARG A 90 6.17 5.98 -4.02
CA ARG A 90 7.33 6.06 -3.12
C ARG A 90 6.87 5.92 -1.69
N TYR A 91 7.59 5.13 -0.92
CA TYR A 91 7.36 4.89 0.50
C TYR A 91 8.60 5.27 1.28
N LEU A 92 8.39 5.62 2.55
CA LEU A 92 9.44 5.74 3.54
C LEU A 92 9.28 4.61 4.54
N ALA A 93 10.37 3.96 4.90
CA ALA A 93 10.37 2.90 5.90
C ALA A 93 11.59 3.01 6.81
N LEU A 94 11.35 2.94 8.11
CA LEU A 94 12.41 2.71 9.09
C LEU A 94 12.63 1.20 9.19
N VAL A 95 13.84 0.75 8.90
CA VAL A 95 14.24 -0.66 8.94
C VAL A 95 15.25 -0.90 10.05
N SER A 96 15.29 -2.13 10.57
CA SER A 96 16.36 -2.54 11.46
C SER A 96 17.63 -2.83 10.67
N ARG A 97 18.78 -2.45 11.25
CA ARG A 97 20.12 -2.49 10.66
C ARG A 97 20.29 -1.55 9.48
N VAL A 98 21.51 -1.03 9.36
CA VAL A 98 21.89 -0.19 8.23
C VAL A 98 22.35 -1.09 7.08
N PRO A 99 21.74 -1.00 5.88
CA PRO A 99 22.25 -1.70 4.71
C PRO A 99 23.67 -1.25 4.38
N GLU A 100 24.53 -2.17 3.91
CA GLU A 100 25.90 -1.83 3.51
C GLU A 100 25.95 -0.94 2.26
N ALA A 101 24.95 -1.04 1.39
CA ALA A 101 24.83 -0.25 0.18
C ALA A 101 23.94 0.99 0.38
N ALA A 102 24.24 2.08 -0.34
CA ALA A 102 23.41 3.28 -0.32
C ALA A 102 22.12 3.15 -1.15
N SER A 103 22.04 2.17 -2.05
CA SER A 103 20.84 1.88 -2.85
C SER A 103 20.90 0.48 -3.44
N GLY A 104 19.77 -0.02 -3.93
CA GLY A 104 19.73 -1.32 -4.58
C GLY A 104 18.37 -1.67 -5.18
N VAL A 105 18.30 -2.90 -5.70
CA VAL A 105 17.09 -3.51 -6.22
C VAL A 105 16.90 -4.87 -5.56
N ILE A 106 15.71 -5.10 -5.03
CA ILE A 106 15.29 -6.39 -4.48
C ILE A 106 14.32 -7.00 -5.49
N ASP A 107 14.72 -8.12 -6.10
CA ASP A 107 13.95 -8.82 -7.14
C ASP A 107 13.70 -10.27 -6.75
N PHE A 108 12.90 -10.45 -5.70
CA PHE A 108 12.55 -11.77 -5.18
C PHE A 108 11.10 -12.11 -5.53
N PRO A 109 10.85 -13.18 -6.31
CA PRO A 109 9.49 -13.60 -6.64
C PRO A 109 8.76 -14.10 -5.40
N MET A 110 7.47 -13.81 -5.31
CA MET A 110 6.70 -14.05 -4.09
C MET A 110 5.29 -14.56 -4.36
N ARG A 111 4.73 -15.25 -3.37
CA ARG A 111 3.33 -15.71 -3.37
C ARG A 111 2.75 -15.73 -1.95
N LYS A 112 1.44 -15.97 -1.87
CA LYS A 112 0.75 -16.18 -0.60
C LYS A 112 1.27 -17.44 0.10
N ASP A 113 1.47 -17.33 1.41
CA ASP A 113 1.65 -18.46 2.30
C ASP A 113 0.30 -19.15 2.50
N MET A 114 0.15 -20.34 1.92
CA MET A 114 -1.09 -21.12 2.03
C MET A 114 -1.26 -21.76 3.41
N CYS A 115 -0.17 -21.96 4.16
CA CYS A 115 -0.18 -22.53 5.49
C CYS A 115 -0.43 -21.48 6.57
N ARG A 116 -0.05 -20.22 6.32
CA ARG A 116 -0.20 -19.10 7.28
C ARG A 116 -0.81 -17.83 6.67
N PRO A 117 -2.03 -17.86 6.10
CA PRO A 117 -2.68 -16.64 5.63
C PRO A 117 -2.81 -15.57 6.74
N PRO A 118 -2.63 -14.27 6.45
CA PRO A 118 -2.43 -13.64 5.13
C PRO A 118 -0.94 -13.45 4.74
N ARG A 119 0.00 -14.15 5.37
CA ARG A 119 1.44 -13.98 5.12
C ARG A 119 1.83 -14.28 3.66
N GLN A 120 2.98 -13.75 3.26
CA GLN A 120 3.59 -13.98 1.95
C GLN A 120 4.96 -14.62 2.15
N VAL A 121 5.44 -15.34 1.14
CA VAL A 121 6.75 -16.01 1.14
C VAL A 121 7.47 -15.79 -0.19
N ILE A 122 8.80 -15.80 -0.15
CA ILE A 122 9.64 -15.85 -1.34
C ILE A 122 9.56 -17.27 -1.90
N ASP A 123 9.30 -17.39 -3.20
CA ASP A 123 9.23 -18.69 -3.88
C ASP A 123 9.71 -18.54 -5.33
N TRP A 124 10.89 -19.09 -5.62
CA TRP A 124 11.51 -19.01 -6.95
C TRP A 124 10.86 -19.90 -8.00
N ARG A 125 10.04 -20.89 -7.59
CA ARG A 125 9.40 -21.84 -8.50
C ARG A 125 7.99 -21.41 -8.88
N ALA A 126 7.22 -20.93 -7.92
CA ALA A 126 5.80 -20.61 -8.08
C ALA A 126 5.44 -19.15 -7.74
N GLY A 127 6.41 -18.35 -7.32
CA GLY A 127 6.21 -16.93 -7.02
C GLY A 127 5.98 -16.11 -8.28
N ARG A 128 5.21 -15.03 -8.14
CA ARG A 128 5.10 -14.00 -9.18
C ARG A 128 6.25 -13.03 -9.01
N ALA A 129 6.81 -12.57 -10.14
CA ALA A 129 7.84 -11.54 -10.14
C ALA A 129 7.41 -10.32 -9.31
N ALA A 130 8.33 -9.88 -8.46
CA ALA A 130 8.16 -8.74 -7.57
C ALA A 130 9.48 -7.99 -7.41
N THR A 131 9.47 -6.70 -7.75
CA THR A 131 10.66 -5.87 -7.81
C THR A 131 10.44 -4.58 -7.03
N THR A 132 11.37 -4.26 -6.13
CA THR A 132 11.41 -3.04 -5.33
C THR A 132 12.77 -2.36 -5.50
N ARG A 133 12.78 -1.08 -5.87
CA ARG A 133 14.00 -0.27 -5.80
C ARG A 133 14.05 0.42 -4.45
N TRP A 134 15.23 0.61 -3.89
CA TRP A 134 15.40 1.29 -2.63
C TRP A 134 16.65 2.16 -2.60
N ALA A 135 16.62 3.18 -1.76
CA ALA A 135 17.74 4.07 -1.48
C ALA A 135 17.77 4.39 0.03
N LEU A 136 18.96 4.39 0.60
CA LEU A 136 19.23 4.86 1.95
C LEU A 136 19.07 6.39 1.98
N LEU A 137 18.24 6.89 2.89
CA LEU A 137 18.07 8.33 3.12
C LEU A 137 18.84 8.78 4.36
N GLU A 138 18.76 8.00 5.45
CA GLU A 138 19.42 8.31 6.71
C GLU A 138 19.87 7.01 7.39
N ALA A 139 21.07 7.00 7.93
CA ALA A 139 21.61 5.91 8.74
C ALA A 139 21.74 6.36 10.20
N GLY A 140 21.18 5.59 11.11
CA GLY A 140 21.44 5.67 12.54
C GLY A 140 22.34 4.52 13.01
N ASP A 141 22.40 4.29 14.31
CA ASP A 141 23.26 3.24 14.89
C ASP A 141 22.77 1.82 14.58
N ASP A 142 21.47 1.56 14.78
CA ASP A 142 20.84 0.23 14.61
C ASP A 142 19.63 0.23 13.65
N ALA A 143 19.39 1.36 12.98
CA ALA A 143 18.25 1.54 12.09
C ALA A 143 18.60 2.45 10.92
N ALA A 144 17.86 2.30 9.82
CA ALA A 144 17.99 3.13 8.64
C ALA A 144 16.63 3.58 8.12
N LEU A 145 16.55 4.83 7.67
CA LEU A 145 15.42 5.33 6.90
C LEU A 145 15.67 5.07 5.42
N LEU A 146 14.79 4.30 4.78
CA LEU A 146 14.87 3.99 3.37
C LEU A 146 13.74 4.65 2.59
N SER A 147 14.06 5.11 1.38
CA SER A 147 13.09 5.35 0.32
C SER A 147 12.88 4.07 -0.47
N LEU A 148 11.62 3.70 -0.72
CA LEU A 148 11.26 2.48 -1.45
C LEU A 148 10.32 2.81 -2.61
N GLU A 149 10.62 2.25 -3.77
CA GLU A 149 9.83 2.39 -4.99
C GLU A 149 9.41 1.01 -5.51
N PRO A 150 8.19 0.54 -5.18
CA PRO A 150 7.69 -0.75 -5.64
C PRO A 150 7.30 -0.68 -7.12
N VAL A 151 8.14 -1.27 -7.98
CA VAL A 151 7.91 -1.38 -9.44
C VAL A 151 6.71 -2.29 -9.73
N THR A 152 6.55 -3.35 -8.95
CA THR A 152 5.34 -4.18 -8.90
C THR A 152 4.47 -3.83 -7.69
N GLY A 153 3.22 -4.28 -7.65
CA GLY A 153 2.31 -4.07 -6.51
C GLY A 153 1.79 -5.37 -5.90
N ARG A 154 2.67 -6.23 -5.37
CA ARG A 154 2.24 -7.47 -4.71
C ARG A 154 1.82 -7.20 -3.26
N THR A 155 0.90 -8.01 -2.74
CA THR A 155 0.48 -7.98 -1.33
C THR A 155 1.72 -8.06 -0.44
N HIS A 156 1.85 -7.18 0.56
CA HIS A 156 2.97 -7.12 1.51
C HIS A 156 4.38 -7.07 0.89
N GLN A 157 4.53 -6.66 -0.38
CA GLN A 157 5.80 -6.72 -1.10
C GLN A 157 6.97 -6.06 -0.35
N LEU A 158 6.82 -4.79 0.00
CA LEU A 158 7.87 -4.02 0.68
C LEU A 158 8.26 -4.66 2.02
N ARG A 159 7.29 -5.22 2.74
CA ARG A 159 7.48 -5.84 4.06
C ARG A 159 8.13 -7.22 3.99
N LEU A 160 8.06 -7.90 2.84
CA LEU A 160 8.73 -9.19 2.64
C LEU A 160 10.12 -9.00 2.04
N HIS A 161 10.31 -7.95 1.25
CA HIS A 161 11.59 -7.62 0.63
C HIS A 161 12.60 -7.06 1.64
N LEU A 162 12.13 -6.33 2.65
CA LEU A 162 12.90 -5.85 3.79
C LEU A 162 12.88 -6.87 4.93
#